data_AF-A0A846NJG3-F1
#
_entry.id   AF-A0A846NJG3-F1
#
_cell.length_a   1.000
_cell.length_b   1.000
_cell.length_c   1.000
_cell.angle_alpha   90.00
_cell.angle_beta   90.00
_cell.angle_gamma   90.00
#
_symmetry.space_group_name_H-M   'P 1'
#
loop_
_entity.id
_entity.type
_entity.pdbx_description
1 polymer ?
#
loop_
_entity_poly.entity_id
_entity_poly.type
_entity_poly.pdbx_seq_one_letter_code
_entity_poly.pdbx_strand_id
1 'polypeptide(L)'
;MATVRIFGPTIQTVITGPDGRFGFVVSKGSYDIKAERTNYISPSKYILGKSDSLYDNLYFGDKIKIKEDKEVVNCNIPMDHYLLKVKGKISFNLSSVRQFIAYLSLVLILISAFYALFLYNLQKDRVFLSLSLLFFLLFIVNLRNLIKTKRFKLSLGLISDISGKPIEGATIKLIEKKTKKLIETRKSSPAGEYTFFVQPGKYILKTEKENYIFLDKEVKVIDPNNPYIKENIYGEYHAGYFPH
;
A
#
# COMPACT_ATOMS: atom_id res chain seq x y z
N MET A 1 8.33 -9.13 -17.65
CA MET A 1 9.21 -10.30 -17.80
C MET A 1 10.49 -10.04 -17.03
N ALA A 2 10.86 -10.97 -16.17
CA ALA A 2 12.08 -10.98 -15.37
C ALA A 2 12.72 -12.36 -15.50
N THR A 3 14.04 -12.45 -15.40
CA THR A 3 14.76 -13.71 -15.36
C THR A 3 15.00 -14.07 -13.91
N VAL A 4 14.50 -15.23 -13.47
CA VAL A 4 14.71 -15.74 -12.12
C VAL A 4 15.62 -16.96 -12.19
N ARG A 5 16.63 -16.99 -11.33
CA ARG A 5 17.61 -18.08 -11.22
C ARG A 5 17.67 -18.58 -9.80
N ILE A 6 17.65 -19.89 -9.63
CA ILE A 6 17.89 -20.55 -8.34
C ILE A 6 19.25 -21.23 -8.37
N PHE A 7 20.03 -21.06 -7.31
CA PHE A 7 21.37 -21.57 -7.13
C PHE A 7 21.42 -22.50 -5.92
N GLY A 8 22.05 -23.66 -6.05
CA GLY A 8 22.18 -24.65 -4.99
C GLY A 8 22.77 -25.95 -5.55
N PRO A 9 22.38 -27.12 -5.03
CA PRO A 9 22.74 -28.41 -5.62
C PRO A 9 22.32 -28.57 -7.08
N THR A 10 21.20 -27.92 -7.44
CA THR A 10 20.73 -27.81 -8.82
C THR A 10 20.57 -26.33 -9.18
N ILE A 11 20.92 -25.99 -10.43
CA ILE A 11 20.77 -24.63 -10.96
C ILE A 11 19.66 -24.66 -11.99
N GLN A 12 18.64 -23.83 -11.82
CA GLN A 12 17.55 -23.68 -12.77
C GLN A 12 17.34 -22.21 -13.09
N THR A 13 16.90 -21.91 -14.31
CA THR A 13 16.59 -20.55 -14.77
C THR A 13 15.21 -20.55 -15.42
N VAL A 14 14.37 -19.59 -15.04
CA VAL A 14 13.03 -19.40 -15.59
C VAL A 14 12.85 -17.93 -15.98
N ILE A 15 12.20 -17.69 -17.11
CA ILE A 15 11.78 -16.35 -17.54
C ILE A 15 10.31 -16.17 -17.18
N THR A 16 9.98 -15.14 -16.41
CA THR A 16 8.61 -14.86 -15.97
C THR A 16 7.80 -14.16 -17.05
N GLY A 17 6.49 -14.41 -17.04
CA GLY A 17 5.51 -13.70 -17.87
C GLY A 17 5.31 -12.23 -17.46
N PRO A 18 4.35 -11.52 -18.09
CA PRO A 18 3.97 -10.16 -17.72
C PRO A 18 3.43 -10.04 -16.29
N ASP A 19 2.79 -11.10 -15.79
CA ASP A 19 2.22 -11.25 -14.45
C ASP A 19 3.26 -11.59 -13.36
N GLY A 20 4.50 -11.89 -13.75
CA GLY A 20 5.62 -12.08 -12.85
C GLY A 20 5.64 -13.42 -12.10
N ARG A 21 4.75 -14.36 -12.43
CA ARG A 21 4.71 -15.69 -11.79
C ARG A 21 5.90 -16.55 -12.22
N PHE A 22 6.43 -17.30 -11.27
CA PHE A 22 7.46 -18.33 -11.48
C PHE A 22 7.34 -19.41 -10.40
N GLY A 23 8.05 -20.52 -10.59
CA GLY A 23 8.20 -21.56 -9.60
C GLY A 23 9.38 -22.45 -9.96
N PHE A 24 10.01 -23.04 -8.94
CA PHE A 24 11.06 -24.04 -9.10
C PHE A 24 10.66 -25.31 -8.36
N VAL A 25 10.90 -26.46 -9.00
CA VAL A 25 10.81 -27.77 -8.35
C VAL A 25 12.24 -28.22 -8.11
N VAL A 26 12.61 -28.38 -6.84
CA VAL A 26 14.00 -28.66 -6.45
C VAL A 26 14.08 -29.86 -5.50
N SER A 27 15.23 -30.51 -5.49
CA SER A 27 15.56 -31.56 -4.52
C SER A 27 16.02 -30.96 -3.19
N LYS A 28 16.11 -31.80 -2.16
CA LYS A 28 16.59 -31.43 -0.83
C LYS A 28 17.93 -30.69 -0.91
N GLY A 29 18.01 -29.52 -0.27
CA GLY A 29 19.19 -28.67 -0.36
C GLY A 29 19.00 -27.29 0.23
N SER A 30 20.07 -26.50 0.20
CA SER A 30 20.01 -25.06 0.49
C SER A 30 20.15 -24.28 -0.81
N TYR A 31 19.23 -23.34 -1.04
CA TYR A 31 19.15 -22.60 -2.29
C TYR A 31 19.15 -21.09 -2.06
N ASP A 32 19.75 -20.37 -2.99
CA ASP A 32 19.71 -18.91 -3.13
C ASP A 32 18.97 -18.56 -4.42
N ILE A 33 18.09 -17.56 -4.40
CA ILE A 33 17.34 -17.12 -5.58
C ILE A 33 17.78 -15.71 -5.97
N LYS A 34 17.97 -15.48 -7.27
CA LYS A 34 18.22 -14.14 -7.82
C LYS A 34 17.23 -13.86 -8.94
N ALA A 35 16.63 -12.67 -8.91
CA ALA A 35 15.78 -12.16 -9.97
C ALA A 35 16.44 -10.95 -10.64
N GLU A 36 16.39 -10.91 -11.96
CA GLU A 36 16.95 -9.85 -12.79
C GLU A 36 15.87 -9.32 -13.75
N ARG A 37 15.71 -8.00 -13.77
CA ARG A 37 14.80 -7.31 -14.69
C ARG A 37 15.41 -5.97 -15.07
N THR A 38 15.34 -5.62 -16.35
CA THR A 38 15.87 -4.35 -16.86
C THR A 38 15.28 -3.16 -16.11
N ASN A 39 16.13 -2.26 -15.62
CA ASN A 39 15.78 -1.08 -14.83
C ASN A 39 15.16 -1.40 -13.46
N TYR A 40 15.38 -2.58 -12.90
CA TYR A 40 14.98 -2.90 -11.53
C TYR A 40 16.18 -3.39 -10.72
N ILE A 41 16.11 -3.17 -9.41
CA ILE A 41 17.06 -3.59 -8.40
C ILE A 41 16.36 -4.67 -7.56
N SER A 42 17.04 -5.80 -7.36
CA SER A 42 16.53 -6.93 -6.60
C SER A 42 17.58 -7.42 -5.60
N PRO A 43 17.17 -7.83 -4.38
CA PRO A 43 15.85 -7.60 -3.80
C PRO A 43 15.57 -6.11 -3.52
N SER A 44 14.32 -5.76 -3.24
CA SER A 44 13.92 -4.41 -2.85
C SER A 44 14.70 -3.93 -1.63
N LYS A 45 15.18 -2.68 -1.68
CA LYS A 45 15.78 -1.94 -0.58
C LYS A 45 14.75 -1.12 0.21
N TYR A 46 13.56 -0.89 -0.33
CA TYR A 46 12.53 -0.04 0.27
C TYR A 46 11.48 -0.82 1.07
N ILE A 47 11.18 -2.06 0.68
CA ILE A 47 10.28 -2.92 1.44
C ILE A 47 11.08 -3.60 2.56
N LEU A 48 10.67 -3.37 3.81
CA LEU A 48 11.30 -3.95 5.00
C LEU A 48 10.25 -4.82 5.72
N GLY A 49 10.36 -6.15 5.60
CA GLY A 49 9.46 -7.09 6.30
C GLY A 49 9.12 -8.33 5.48
N LYS A 50 8.65 -9.41 6.12
CA LYS A 50 8.37 -10.71 5.46
C LYS A 50 7.05 -10.78 4.68
N SER A 51 6.22 -9.74 4.77
CA SER A 51 4.96 -9.58 4.05
C SER A 51 4.66 -8.11 3.80
N ASP A 52 3.83 -7.83 2.79
CA ASP A 52 3.25 -6.51 2.48
C ASP A 52 1.73 -6.66 2.29
N SER A 53 1.00 -5.55 2.15
CA SER A 53 -0.46 -5.49 2.03
C SER A 53 -1.07 -6.30 0.88
N LEU A 54 -0.25 -6.82 -0.05
CA LEU A 54 -0.69 -7.60 -1.21
C LEU A 54 -0.06 -9.00 -1.30
N TYR A 55 1.10 -9.21 -0.67
CA TYR A 55 1.89 -10.43 -0.87
C TYR A 55 2.54 -10.87 0.45
N ASP A 56 2.37 -12.16 0.78
CA ASP A 56 3.09 -12.84 1.84
C ASP A 56 4.36 -13.54 1.30
N ASN A 57 5.23 -14.04 2.18
CA ASN A 57 6.45 -14.78 1.84
C ASN A 57 7.42 -14.00 0.94
N LEU A 58 7.70 -12.75 1.32
CA LEU A 58 8.66 -11.91 0.62
C LEU A 58 10.10 -12.39 0.85
N TYR A 59 10.85 -12.52 -0.24
CA TYR A 59 12.21 -13.02 -0.28
C TYR A 59 13.23 -11.89 -0.45
N PHE A 60 14.12 -11.74 0.53
CA PHE A 60 15.14 -10.69 0.56
C PHE A 60 16.57 -11.23 0.40
N GLY A 61 16.74 -12.44 -0.13
CA GLY A 61 18.06 -13.04 -0.34
C GLY A 61 18.50 -14.02 0.76
N ASP A 62 17.59 -14.43 1.66
CA ASP A 62 17.89 -15.44 2.67
C ASP A 62 18.09 -16.84 2.05
N LYS A 63 18.80 -17.75 2.73
CA LYS A 63 18.92 -19.13 2.26
C LYS A 63 17.63 -19.91 2.46
N ILE A 64 17.10 -20.50 1.39
CA ILE A 64 15.92 -21.36 1.45
C ILE A 64 16.38 -22.80 1.69
N LYS A 65 15.95 -23.39 2.81
CA LYS A 65 16.23 -24.79 3.15
C LYS A 65 15.05 -25.67 2.75
N ILE A 66 15.30 -26.57 1.82
CA ILE A 66 14.35 -27.55 1.31
C ILE A 66 14.62 -28.88 1.99
N LYS A 67 13.60 -29.45 2.64
CA LYS A 67 13.74 -30.66 3.48
C LYS A 67 13.44 -31.94 2.72
N GLU A 68 12.55 -31.86 1.73
CA GLU A 68 12.05 -32.99 0.95
C GLU A 68 12.42 -32.86 -0.53
N ASP A 69 12.47 -33.98 -1.23
CA ASP A 69 12.72 -33.97 -2.67
C ASP A 69 11.43 -33.61 -3.44
N LYS A 70 11.58 -32.78 -4.49
CA LYS A 70 10.50 -32.26 -5.34
C LYS A 70 9.59 -31.23 -4.66
N GLU A 71 10.11 -30.49 -3.68
CA GLU A 71 9.39 -29.38 -3.05
C GLU A 71 9.29 -28.18 -4.03
N VAL A 72 8.15 -27.47 -4.01
CA VAL A 72 7.92 -26.28 -4.84
C VAL A 72 8.32 -25.03 -4.08
N VAL A 73 9.28 -24.29 -4.62
CA VAL A 73 9.69 -23.01 -4.03
C VAL A 73 8.74 -21.91 -4.48
N ASN A 74 7.89 -21.45 -3.56
CA ASN A 74 6.95 -20.34 -3.78
C ASN A 74 7.34 -19.15 -2.89
N CYS A 75 8.03 -18.18 -3.47
CA CYS A 75 8.44 -16.96 -2.78
C CYS A 75 8.25 -15.75 -3.68
N ASN A 76 7.96 -14.60 -3.06
CA ASN A 76 7.74 -13.35 -3.78
C ASN A 76 9.00 -12.49 -3.67
N ILE A 77 9.62 -12.14 -4.80
CA ILE A 77 10.86 -11.34 -4.80
C ILE A 77 10.48 -9.88 -5.10
N PRO A 78 10.41 -9.00 -4.10
CA PRO A 78 10.13 -7.60 -4.35
C PRO A 78 11.31 -6.97 -5.09
N MET A 79 11.02 -6.12 -6.08
CA MET A 79 12.03 -5.42 -6.88
C MET A 79 11.70 -3.94 -6.94
N ASP A 80 12.72 -3.10 -6.82
CA ASP A 80 12.58 -1.65 -6.92
C ASP A 80 12.96 -1.15 -8.30
N HIS A 81 12.20 -0.21 -8.85
CA HIS A 81 12.59 0.40 -10.10
C HIS A 81 13.83 1.31 -9.89
N TYR A 82 14.85 1.18 -10.74
CA TYR A 82 16.12 1.91 -10.62
C TYR A 82 15.95 3.44 -10.57
N LEU A 83 14.91 3.97 -11.24
CA LEU A 83 14.60 5.41 -11.25
C LEU A 83 14.04 5.91 -9.91
N LEU A 84 13.68 5.04 -8.96
CA LEU A 84 13.34 5.40 -7.60
C LEU A 84 14.61 5.72 -6.79
N LYS A 85 15.51 6.58 -7.30
CA LYS A 85 16.52 7.25 -6.48
C LYS A 85 15.81 8.24 -5.57
N VAL A 86 15.08 7.73 -4.57
CA VAL A 86 14.65 8.53 -3.44
C VAL A 86 15.93 8.90 -2.71
N LYS A 87 16.38 10.16 -2.86
CA LYS A 87 17.45 10.71 -2.02
C LYS A 87 17.12 10.30 -0.59
N GLY A 88 18.01 9.53 0.04
CA GLY A 88 17.88 9.11 1.42
C GLY A 88 17.78 10.32 2.34
N LYS A 89 16.59 10.88 2.47
CA LYS A 89 16.19 11.51 3.73
C LYS A 89 16.00 10.34 4.66
N ILE A 90 16.76 10.32 5.75
CA ILE A 90 16.36 9.62 6.96
C ILE A 90 14.98 10.22 7.30
N SER A 91 13.92 9.60 6.76
CA SER A 91 12.57 9.94 7.12
C SER A 91 12.36 9.28 8.47
N PHE A 92 12.86 9.92 9.53
CA PHE A 92 12.26 9.73 10.84
C PHE A 92 10.77 9.89 10.60
N ASN A 93 10.00 8.85 10.91
CA ASN A 93 8.57 8.89 10.72
C ASN A 93 8.03 9.93 11.72
N LEU A 94 8.00 11.21 11.30
CA LEU A 94 7.57 12.35 12.10
C LEU A 94 6.15 12.09 12.62
N SER A 95 5.37 11.28 11.92
CA SER A 95 4.05 10.85 12.37
C SER A 95 4.12 9.87 13.55
N SER A 96 5.06 8.92 13.57
CA SER A 96 5.30 8.02 14.72
C SER A 96 5.85 8.77 15.93
N VAL A 97 6.79 9.70 15.72
CA VAL A 97 7.31 10.57 16.80
C VAL A 97 6.21 11.48 17.34
N ARG A 98 5.40 12.08 16.46
CA ARG A 98 4.24 12.90 16.86
C ARG A 98 3.20 12.09 17.63
N GLN A 99 2.92 10.85 17.21
CA GLN A 99 2.01 9.95 17.94
C GLN A 99 2.56 9.60 19.32
N PHE A 100 3.85 9.26 19.42
CA PHE A 100 4.50 9.01 20.70
C PHE A 100 4.43 10.22 21.64
N ILE A 101 4.77 11.42 21.15
CA ILE A 101 4.65 12.67 21.90
C ILE A 101 3.20 12.93 22.33
N ALA A 102 2.23 12.67 21.45
CA ALA A 102 0.82 12.86 21.78
C ALA A 102 0.33 11.88 22.87
N TYR A 103 0.75 10.61 22.83
CA TYR A 103 0.46 9.64 23.89
C TYR A 103 1.09 10.06 25.22
N LEU A 104 2.37 10.47 25.20
CA LEU A 104 3.05 10.97 26.39
C LEU A 104 2.35 12.20 26.97
N SER A 105 1.91 13.13 26.11
CA SER A 105 1.18 14.33 26.53
C SER A 105 -0.17 14.01 27.20
N LEU A 106 -0.90 12.99 26.73
CA LEU A 106 -2.15 12.56 27.36
C LEU A 106 -1.93 12.03 28.77
N VAL A 107 -0.88 11.23 28.97
CA VAL A 107 -0.53 10.69 30.29
C VAL A 107 -0.17 11.83 31.24
N LEU A 108 0.63 12.79 30.80
CA LEU A 108 1.00 13.96 31.60
C LEU A 108 -0.23 14.81 31.99
N ILE A 109 -1.14 15.07 31.04
CA ILE A 109 -2.37 15.84 31.32
C ILE A 109 -3.23 15.13 32.37
N LEU A 110 -3.37 13.81 32.30
CA LEU A 110 -4.09 13.04 33.32
C LEU A 110 -3.45 13.18 34.69
N ILE A 111 -2.13 13.01 34.77
CA ILE A 111 -1.37 13.16 36.03
C ILE A 111 -1.58 14.57 36.59
N SER A 112 -1.52 15.60 35.75
CA SER A 112 -1.79 16.99 36.15
C SER A 112 -3.21 17.21 36.64
N ALA A 113 -4.21 16.59 36.01
CA ALA A 113 -5.62 16.68 36.45
C ALA A 113 -5.82 16.05 37.83
N PHE A 114 -5.23 14.87 38.08
CA PHE A 114 -5.27 14.20 39.37
C PHE A 114 -4.49 14.95 40.45
N TYR A 115 -3.34 15.52 40.10
CA TYR A 115 -2.56 16.34 41.03
C TYR A 115 -3.31 17.62 41.43
N ALA A 116 -3.96 18.30 40.48
CA ALA A 116 -4.81 19.45 40.78
C ALA A 116 -6.00 19.06 41.68
N LEU A 117 -6.61 17.90 41.44
CA LEU A 117 -7.68 17.38 42.30
C LEU A 117 -7.17 17.05 43.72
N PHE A 118 -5.96 16.52 43.84
CA PHE A 118 -5.32 16.26 45.13
C PHE A 118 -5.07 17.56 45.90
N LEU A 119 -4.52 18.60 45.24
CA LEU A 119 -4.32 19.92 45.85
C LEU A 119 -5.64 20.57 46.30
N TYR A 120 -6.71 20.42 45.51
CA TYR A 120 -8.05 20.85 45.92
C TYR A 120 -8.49 20.17 47.23
N ASN A 121 -8.20 18.89 47.42
CA ASN A 121 -8.57 18.20 48.66
C ASN A 121 -7.82 18.70 49.89
N LEU A 122 -6.57 19.16 49.74
CA LEU A 122 -5.76 19.71 50.82
C LEU A 122 -6.14 21.16 51.17
N GLN A 123 -6.26 22.02 50.15
CA GLN A 123 -6.38 23.48 50.35
C GLN A 123 -7.82 23.99 50.20
N LYS A 124 -8.73 23.19 49.61
CA LYS A 124 -10.15 23.50 49.33
C LYS A 124 -10.37 24.76 48.50
N ASP A 125 -9.34 25.31 47.88
CA ASP A 125 -9.43 26.45 46.96
C ASP A 125 -10.07 26.02 45.62
N ARG A 126 -11.11 26.75 45.22
CA ARG A 126 -11.88 26.51 43.98
C ARG A 126 -11.02 26.64 42.72
N VAL A 127 -9.90 27.37 42.78
CA VAL A 127 -8.97 27.49 41.65
C VAL A 127 -8.44 26.12 41.21
N PHE A 128 -8.06 25.25 42.15
CA PHE A 128 -7.56 23.90 41.81
C PHE A 128 -8.64 23.00 41.21
N LEU A 129 -9.89 23.14 41.66
CA LEU A 129 -11.03 22.42 41.08
C LEU A 129 -11.27 22.86 39.63
N SER A 130 -11.22 24.17 39.36
CA SER A 130 -11.37 24.70 38.00
C SER A 130 -10.24 24.24 37.06
N LEU A 131 -9.00 24.16 37.56
CA LEU A 131 -7.85 23.66 36.81
C LEU A 131 -7.96 22.16 36.50
N SER A 132 -8.40 21.35 37.46
CA SER A 132 -8.59 19.91 37.26
C SER A 132 -9.64 19.63 36.16
N LEU A 133 -10.77 20.34 36.20
CA LEU A 133 -11.81 20.24 35.17
C LEU A 133 -11.31 20.69 33.79
N LEU A 134 -10.51 21.76 33.73
CA LEU A 134 -9.90 22.23 32.48
C LEU A 134 -8.94 21.18 31.88
N PHE A 135 -8.07 20.58 32.69
CA PHE A 135 -7.17 19.52 32.22
C PHE A 135 -7.94 18.29 31.74
N PHE A 136 -9.02 17.92 32.43
CA PHE A 136 -9.88 16.82 32.00
C PHE A 136 -10.59 17.10 30.66
N LEU A 137 -11.04 18.35 30.44
CA LEU A 137 -11.60 18.77 29.15
C LEU A 137 -10.55 18.69 28.03
N LEU A 138 -9.34 19.19 28.28
CA LEU A 138 -8.23 19.10 27.33
C LEU A 138 -7.85 17.65 27.01
N PHE A 139 -7.91 16.75 28.00
CA PHE A 139 -7.70 15.32 27.81
C PHE A 139 -8.73 14.74 26.83
N ILE A 140 -10.02 15.02 27.02
CA ILE A 140 -11.10 14.54 26.12
C ILE A 140 -10.91 15.05 24.69
N VAL A 141 -10.58 16.33 24.52
CA VAL A 141 -10.37 16.94 23.19
C VAL A 141 -9.18 16.30 22.47
N ASN A 142 -8.06 16.09 23.16
CA ASN A 142 -6.86 15.47 22.59
C ASN A 142 -7.07 13.98 22.29
N LEU A 143 -7.80 13.27 23.14
CA LEU A 143 -8.18 11.87 22.92
C LEU A 143 -9.03 11.73 21.64
N ARG A 144 -10.00 12.62 21.44
CA ARG A 144 -10.81 12.67 20.21
C ARG A 144 -9.95 12.90 18.96
N ASN A 145 -8.95 13.78 19.06
CA ASN A 145 -8.06 14.08 17.94
C ASN A 145 -7.17 12.88 17.59
N LEU A 146 -6.68 12.13 18.58
CA LEU A 146 -5.91 10.90 18.33
C LEU A 146 -6.75 9.81 17.66
N ILE A 147 -8.01 9.62 18.06
CA ILE A 147 -8.90 8.62 17.45
C ILE A 147 -9.14 8.93 15.95
N LYS A 148 -9.19 10.20 15.56
CA LYS A 148 -9.37 10.62 14.15
C LYS A 148 -8.14 10.35 13.28
N THR A 149 -6.92 10.33 13.84
CA THR A 149 -5.68 10.14 13.07
C THR A 149 -5.44 8.70 12.57
N LYS A 150 -6.22 7.71 13.03
CA LYS A 150 -6.13 6.32 12.55
C LYS A 150 -6.71 6.08 11.14
N ARG A 151 -7.25 7.11 10.48
CA ARG A 151 -7.79 7.00 9.12
C ARG A 151 -6.84 7.62 8.09
N PHE A 152 -5.63 7.09 7.97
CA PHE A 152 -4.90 7.23 6.71
C PHE A 152 -5.55 6.27 5.71
N LYS A 153 -6.71 6.65 5.16
CA LYS A 153 -7.30 5.94 4.03
C LYS A 153 -6.28 6.04 2.91
N LEU A 154 -5.73 4.90 2.46
CA LEU A 154 -5.12 4.86 1.14
C LEU A 154 -6.14 5.50 0.19
N SER A 155 -5.71 6.52 -0.54
CA SER A 155 -6.57 7.18 -1.50
C SER A 155 -6.67 6.28 -2.73
N LEU A 156 -7.68 5.44 -2.74
CA LEU A 156 -8.00 4.50 -3.81
C LEU A 156 -8.93 5.19 -4.81
N GLY A 157 -8.72 4.96 -6.11
CA GLY A 157 -9.73 5.29 -7.12
C GLY A 157 -10.88 4.29 -7.02
N LEU A 158 -12.11 4.75 -7.21
CA LEU A 158 -13.30 3.90 -7.13
C LEU A 158 -13.93 3.74 -8.52
N ILE A 159 -14.32 2.51 -8.85
CA ILE A 159 -15.10 2.17 -10.02
C ILE A 159 -16.49 1.79 -9.57
N SER A 160 -17.47 2.59 -9.97
CA SER A 160 -18.87 2.36 -9.63
C SER A 160 -19.77 2.53 -10.84
N ASP A 161 -20.94 1.95 -10.76
CA ASP A 161 -22.05 2.28 -11.64
C ASP A 161 -22.55 3.72 -11.38
N ILE A 162 -23.36 4.26 -12.28
CA ILE A 162 -24.07 5.53 -12.11
C ILE A 162 -24.93 5.51 -10.82
N SER A 163 -25.46 4.34 -10.48
CA SER A 163 -26.23 4.09 -9.25
C SER A 163 -25.37 4.11 -7.97
N GLY A 164 -24.04 4.26 -8.08
CA GLY A 164 -23.10 4.25 -6.96
C GLY A 164 -22.71 2.85 -6.46
N LYS A 165 -23.15 1.79 -7.12
CA LYS A 165 -22.78 0.41 -6.77
C LYS A 165 -21.34 0.12 -7.26
N PRO A 166 -20.44 -0.38 -6.40
CA PRO A 166 -19.07 -0.69 -6.82
C PRO A 166 -19.04 -1.83 -7.84
N ILE A 167 -18.15 -1.72 -8.83
CA ILE A 167 -17.98 -2.72 -9.89
C ILE A 167 -16.73 -3.55 -9.61
N GLU A 168 -16.94 -4.79 -9.20
CA GLU A 168 -15.89 -5.76 -8.91
C GLU A 168 -15.27 -6.36 -10.19
N GLY A 169 -13.95 -6.54 -10.18
CA GLY A 169 -13.23 -7.25 -11.23
C GLY A 169 -13.30 -6.58 -12.61
N ALA A 170 -13.43 -5.25 -12.66
CA ALA A 170 -13.24 -4.46 -13.87
C ALA A 170 -11.74 -4.41 -14.20
N THR A 171 -11.39 -4.57 -15.47
CA THR A 171 -10.00 -4.52 -15.94
C THR A 171 -9.65 -3.08 -16.32
N ILE A 172 -8.73 -2.46 -15.60
CA ILE A 172 -8.26 -1.10 -15.84
C ILE A 172 -6.88 -1.15 -16.48
N LYS A 173 -6.76 -0.57 -17.67
CA LYS A 173 -5.52 -0.39 -18.43
C LYS A 173 -5.05 1.06 -18.30
N LEU A 174 -3.81 1.24 -17.91
CA LEU A 174 -3.17 2.56 -17.82
C LEU A 174 -2.25 2.78 -19.02
N ILE A 175 -2.55 3.80 -19.82
CA ILE A 175 -1.84 4.10 -21.08
C ILE A 175 -1.18 5.46 -20.96
N GLU A 176 0.09 5.58 -21.33
CA GLU A 176 0.77 6.88 -21.37
C GLU A 176 0.31 7.69 -22.59
N LYS A 177 -0.11 8.95 -22.40
CA LYS A 177 -0.68 9.78 -23.47
C LYS A 177 0.32 10.12 -24.57
N LYS A 178 1.60 10.32 -24.23
CA LYS A 178 2.64 10.70 -25.20
C LYS A 178 3.04 9.57 -26.14
N THR A 179 3.25 8.38 -25.58
CA THR A 179 3.79 7.23 -26.31
C THR A 179 2.70 6.24 -26.75
N LYS A 180 1.47 6.41 -26.25
CA LYS A 180 0.36 5.45 -26.34
C LYS A 180 0.74 4.04 -25.84
N LYS A 181 1.78 3.94 -25.01
CA LYS A 181 2.27 2.67 -24.48
C LYS A 181 1.40 2.23 -23.31
N LEU A 182 1.00 0.97 -23.31
CA LEU A 182 0.38 0.32 -22.15
C LEU A 182 1.44 0.21 -21.05
N ILE A 183 1.19 0.88 -19.92
CA ILE A 183 2.08 0.90 -18.76
C ILE A 183 1.78 -0.29 -17.85
N GLU A 184 0.52 -0.43 -17.46
CA GLU A 184 0.09 -1.43 -16.51
C GLU A 184 -1.38 -1.80 -16.74
N THR A 185 -1.77 -2.98 -16.29
CA THR A 185 -3.17 -3.44 -16.28
C THR A 185 -3.46 -4.05 -14.91
N ARG A 186 -4.59 -3.65 -14.31
CA ARG A 186 -5.00 -4.10 -12.98
C ARG A 186 -6.48 -4.45 -12.98
N LYS A 187 -6.92 -5.31 -12.07
CA LYS A 187 -8.34 -5.58 -11.82
C LYS A 187 -8.81 -4.83 -10.59
N SER A 188 -10.06 -4.36 -10.57
CA SER A 188 -10.67 -3.74 -9.38
C SER A 188 -10.94 -4.77 -8.29
N SER A 189 -10.85 -4.34 -7.03
CA SER A 189 -11.17 -5.15 -5.85
C SER A 189 -12.69 -5.43 -5.75
N PRO A 190 -13.13 -6.32 -4.84
CA PRO A 190 -14.56 -6.53 -4.56
C PRO A 190 -15.31 -5.26 -4.15
N ALA A 191 -14.61 -4.28 -3.56
CA ALA A 191 -15.15 -2.97 -3.21
C ALA A 191 -15.10 -1.97 -4.38
N GLY A 192 -14.69 -2.38 -5.59
CA GLY A 192 -14.55 -1.53 -6.77
C GLY A 192 -13.31 -0.63 -6.72
N GLU A 193 -12.37 -0.88 -5.82
CA GLU A 193 -11.22 -0.02 -5.58
C GLU A 193 -10.03 -0.41 -6.49
N TYR A 194 -9.25 0.59 -6.92
CA TYR A 194 -8.02 0.39 -7.67
C TYR A 194 -6.97 1.46 -7.34
N THR A 195 -5.70 1.13 -7.63
CA THR A 195 -4.56 2.04 -7.43
C THR A 195 -3.51 1.80 -8.50
N PHE A 196 -2.97 2.88 -9.06
CA PHE A 196 -1.78 2.85 -9.92
C PHE A 196 -0.67 3.72 -9.34
N PHE A 197 0.55 3.25 -9.49
CA PHE A 197 1.76 3.95 -9.07
C PHE A 197 2.55 4.33 -10.32
N VAL A 198 2.50 5.61 -10.69
CA VAL A 198 3.18 6.09 -11.90
C VAL A 198 3.93 7.38 -11.67
N GLN A 199 4.97 7.58 -12.47
CA GLN A 199 5.74 8.82 -12.45
C GLN A 199 4.86 10.02 -12.87
N PRO A 200 5.23 11.25 -12.52
CA PRO A 200 4.53 12.44 -12.99
C PRO A 200 4.45 12.46 -14.52
N GLY A 201 3.23 12.56 -15.06
CA GLY A 201 2.96 12.36 -16.47
C GLY A 201 1.48 12.51 -16.82
N LYS A 202 1.17 12.41 -18.12
CA LYS A 202 -0.21 12.38 -18.62
C LYS A 202 -0.55 10.97 -19.04
N TYR A 203 -1.64 10.44 -18.50
CA TYR A 203 -2.10 9.08 -18.69
C TYR A 203 -3.56 9.05 -19.12
N ILE A 204 -3.95 7.93 -19.72
CA ILE A 204 -5.31 7.59 -20.10
C ILE A 204 -5.66 6.30 -19.37
N LEU A 205 -6.73 6.33 -18.60
CA LEU A 205 -7.34 5.15 -17.99
C LEU A 205 -8.39 4.61 -18.95
N LYS A 206 -8.26 3.34 -19.33
CA LYS A 206 -9.28 2.60 -20.06
C LYS A 206 -9.80 1.47 -19.18
N THR A 207 -11.11 1.38 -19.04
CA THR A 207 -11.75 0.37 -18.19
C THR A 207 -12.63 -0.53 -19.02
N GLU A 208 -12.52 -1.83 -18.78
CA GLU A 208 -13.26 -2.88 -19.50
C GLU A 208 -13.92 -3.82 -18.49
N LYS A 209 -15.24 -4.02 -18.63
CA LYS A 209 -16.03 -5.00 -17.87
C LYS A 209 -17.22 -5.44 -18.71
N GLU A 210 -17.56 -6.73 -18.66
CA GLU A 210 -18.76 -7.27 -19.28
C GLU A 210 -20.01 -6.56 -18.77
N ASN A 211 -20.92 -6.20 -19.69
CA ASN A 211 -22.18 -5.50 -19.43
C ASN A 211 -22.04 -4.05 -18.92
N TYR A 212 -20.84 -3.44 -19.00
CA TYR A 212 -20.64 -2.04 -18.66
C TYR A 212 -19.88 -1.29 -19.76
N ILE A 213 -20.34 -0.06 -20.03
CA ILE A 213 -19.65 0.88 -20.92
C ILE A 213 -18.97 1.94 -20.05
N PHE A 214 -17.67 2.15 -20.26
CA PHE A 214 -16.90 3.17 -19.56
C PHE A 214 -16.38 4.22 -20.53
N LEU A 215 -16.27 5.47 -20.06
CA LEU A 215 -15.58 6.52 -20.80
C LEU A 215 -14.09 6.51 -20.48
N ASP A 216 -13.26 6.64 -21.52
CA ASP A 216 -11.82 6.83 -21.36
C ASP A 216 -11.55 8.10 -20.55
N LYS A 217 -10.77 7.99 -19.47
CA LYS A 217 -10.51 9.12 -18.58
C LYS A 217 -9.04 9.55 -18.64
N GLU A 218 -8.80 10.81 -18.98
CA GLU A 218 -7.46 11.37 -18.95
C GLU A 218 -7.09 11.83 -17.54
N VAL A 219 -5.88 11.46 -17.10
CA VAL A 219 -5.37 11.81 -15.76
C VAL A 219 -3.98 12.41 -15.88
N LYS A 220 -3.73 13.46 -15.12
CA LYS A 220 -2.40 14.08 -15.03
C LYS A 220 -1.84 13.89 -13.62
N VAL A 221 -0.76 13.15 -13.50
CA VAL A 221 0.02 13.05 -12.25
C VAL A 221 1.05 14.16 -12.27
N ILE A 222 0.97 15.07 -11.30
CA ILE A 222 1.79 16.29 -11.24
C ILE A 222 2.88 16.17 -10.15
N ASP A 223 2.57 15.52 -9.04
CA ASP A 223 3.43 15.51 -7.85
C ASP A 223 4.27 14.23 -7.74
N PRO A 224 5.61 14.31 -7.79
CA PRO A 224 6.49 13.16 -7.59
C PRO A 224 6.42 12.55 -6.18
N ASN A 225 5.93 13.29 -5.18
CA ASN A 225 5.73 12.77 -3.82
C ASN A 225 4.34 12.14 -3.61
N ASN A 226 3.44 12.22 -4.60
CA ASN A 226 2.10 11.65 -4.58
C ASN A 226 1.81 10.99 -5.95
N PRO A 227 2.48 9.86 -6.28
CA PRO A 227 2.42 9.20 -7.59
C PRO A 227 1.10 8.42 -7.84
N TYR A 228 0.06 8.73 -7.07
CA TYR A 228 -1.19 7.98 -7.06
C TYR A 228 -2.21 8.60 -8.02
N ILE A 229 -2.78 7.76 -8.88
CA ILE A 229 -3.97 8.11 -9.65
C ILE A 229 -5.22 7.79 -8.82
N LYS A 230 -6.05 8.80 -8.55
CA LYS A 230 -7.20 8.75 -7.61
C LYS A 230 -8.54 9.03 -8.27
N GLU A 231 -8.59 8.96 -9.59
CA GLU A 231 -9.78 9.34 -10.32
C GLU A 231 -10.88 8.29 -10.14
N ASN A 232 -12.12 8.73 -9.93
CA ASN A 232 -13.25 7.80 -9.97
C ASN A 232 -13.65 7.53 -11.42
N ILE A 233 -14.02 6.29 -11.71
CA ILE A 233 -14.49 5.86 -13.02
C ILE A 233 -15.93 5.39 -12.87
N TYR A 234 -16.79 5.89 -13.75
CA TYR A 234 -18.20 5.52 -13.77
C TYR A 234 -18.47 4.64 -14.99
N GLY A 235 -19.10 3.50 -14.77
CA GLY A 235 -19.60 2.63 -15.83
C GLY A 235 -21.10 2.78 -15.96
N GLU A 236 -21.63 2.75 -17.18
CA GLU A 236 -23.06 2.64 -17.45
C GLU A 236 -23.40 1.18 -17.71
N TYR A 237 -24.32 0.62 -16.93
CA TYR A 237 -24.77 -0.76 -17.14
C TYR A 237 -25.61 -0.85 -18.41
N HIS A 238 -25.15 -1.66 -19.36
CA HIS A 238 -25.90 -2.00 -20.56
C HIS A 238 -26.18 -3.50 -20.55
N ALA A 239 -27.45 -3.87 -20.41
CA ALA A 239 -27.91 -5.23 -20.61
C ALA A 239 -27.81 -5.58 -22.12
N GLY A 240 -26.63 -6.03 -22.54
CA GLY A 240 -26.38 -6.49 -23.90
C GLY A 240 -26.98 -7.87 -24.14
N TYR A 241 -27.97 -7.92 -25.03
CA TYR A 241 -28.57 -9.10 -25.65
C TYR A 241 -27.53 -10.18 -26.00
N PHE A 242 -27.75 -11.42 -25.57
CA PHE A 242 -27.00 -12.60 -26.04
C PHE A 242 -27.37 -12.86 -27.51
N PRO A 243 -26.43 -12.91 -28.47
CA PRO A 243 -26.63 -13.72 -29.66
C PRO A 243 -26.28 -15.17 -29.33
N HIS A 244 -27.25 -16.06 -29.57
CA HIS A 244 -27.08 -17.51 -29.56
C HIS A 244 -26.06 -17.98 -30.58
#